data_AF-A0A9E2V379-F1
#
_entry.id   AF-A0A9E2V379-F1
#
_cell.length_a   1.000
_cell.length_b   1.000
_cell.length_c   1.000
_cell.angle_alpha   90.00
_cell.angle_beta   90.00
_cell.angle_gamma   90.00
#
_symmetry.space_group_name_H-M   'P 1'
#
loop_
_entity.id
_entity.type
_entity.pdbx_description
1 polymer ?
#
loop_
_entity_poly.entity_id
_entity_poly.type
_entity_poly.pdbx_seq_one_letter_code
_entity_poly.pdbx_strand_id
1 'polypeptide(L)'
;MRWGVAGVAATTAGLMIMAAGPAQAATPVGLGTATSFAVLAGAGVTNTGPTTLNGDLGTFPTTSISGAGSLTVTGTVHGGDAVTQDAKTDLVTAYGVAAGQASNQTVSADLAGTTLVSGVYTSASSMGLSGALTLDAAGDPDAVFVFQVGSALTVAAGSQVLLTNGAQACNVIWQVGSSATIGTGAAFRGTVIALTDITMVTGATVEGRLLARNGAVTLDTNVVTRPSCTSPTGGSGTTTAQDAAAQVAADEAASVAAAQLAAEQAAAGQTPAPSQVTVTPLGGVSTGDGSAWGEGPQRSAYAAPLTSALPTTGLPVDGLALGSVWVTAAG
;
A
#
# COMPACT_ATOMS: atom_id res chain seq x y z
N MET A 1 -57.18 27.33 -63.07
CA MET A 1 -55.88 27.31 -62.35
C MET A 1 -56.14 27.46 -60.86
N ARG A 2 -55.49 26.67 -60.01
CA ARG A 2 -55.45 26.87 -58.54
C ARG A 2 -53.99 26.71 -58.13
N TRP A 3 -53.44 27.71 -57.45
CA TRP A 3 -52.06 27.67 -56.94
C TRP A 3 -52.07 27.03 -55.54
N GLY A 4 -51.09 26.18 -55.25
CA GLY A 4 -50.88 25.64 -53.92
C GLY A 4 -49.96 26.53 -53.09
N VAL A 5 -50.13 26.51 -51.77
CA VAL A 5 -49.17 27.10 -50.82
C VAL A 5 -48.75 25.99 -49.87
N ALA A 6 -47.51 25.51 -50.02
CA ALA A 6 -46.92 24.53 -49.13
C ALA A 6 -46.23 25.24 -47.96
N GLY A 7 -46.75 25.07 -46.75
CA GLY A 7 -46.12 25.61 -45.55
C GLY A 7 -44.89 24.79 -45.16
N VAL A 8 -43.70 25.38 -45.23
CA VAL A 8 -42.46 24.76 -44.75
C VAL A 8 -42.35 24.98 -43.24
N ALA A 9 -42.55 23.92 -42.46
CA ALA A 9 -42.35 23.94 -41.02
C ALA A 9 -40.86 23.75 -40.69
N ALA A 10 -40.19 24.83 -40.26
CA ALA A 10 -38.80 24.78 -39.81
C ALA A 10 -38.71 24.30 -38.36
N THR A 11 -38.28 23.07 -38.13
CA THR A 11 -38.03 22.51 -36.80
C THR A 11 -36.63 22.88 -36.30
N THR A 12 -36.54 23.89 -35.44
CA THR A 12 -35.29 24.23 -34.74
C THR A 12 -34.92 23.13 -33.74
N ALA A 13 -33.91 22.33 -34.07
CA ALA A 13 -33.32 21.38 -33.13
C ALA A 13 -32.59 22.13 -32.00
N GLY A 14 -33.17 22.11 -30.80
CA GLY A 14 -32.54 22.72 -29.62
C GLY A 14 -31.32 21.93 -29.18
N LEU A 15 -30.14 22.57 -29.19
CA LEU A 15 -28.91 21.99 -28.66
C LEU A 15 -29.01 21.91 -27.13
N MET A 16 -29.37 20.74 -26.62
CA MET A 16 -29.35 20.45 -25.18
C MET A 16 -27.90 20.40 -24.69
N ILE A 17 -27.42 21.52 -24.13
CA ILE A 17 -26.15 21.54 -23.40
C ILE A 17 -26.36 20.75 -22.11
N MET A 18 -25.95 19.48 -22.15
CA MET A 18 -25.87 18.62 -20.97
C MET A 18 -24.84 19.23 -20.02
N ALA A 19 -25.30 19.91 -18.97
CA ALA A 19 -24.42 20.42 -17.93
C ALA A 19 -23.78 19.23 -17.20
N ALA A 20 -22.51 18.96 -17.50
CA ALA A 20 -21.73 17.99 -16.76
C ALA A 20 -21.67 18.46 -15.29
N GLY A 21 -22.16 17.61 -14.38
CA GLY A 21 -21.90 17.79 -12.95
C GLY A 21 -20.39 17.70 -12.66
N PRO A 22 -19.93 18.13 -11.48
CA PRO A 22 -18.53 17.99 -11.11
C PRO A 22 -18.12 16.51 -11.23
N ALA A 23 -17.16 16.24 -12.10
CA ALA A 23 -16.58 14.92 -12.24
C ALA A 23 -15.77 14.62 -10.97
N GLN A 24 -16.38 13.89 -10.03
CA GLN A 24 -15.73 13.42 -8.82
C GLN A 24 -14.54 12.55 -9.23
N ALA A 25 -13.31 13.07 -9.16
CA ALA A 25 -12.13 12.27 -9.48
C ALA A 25 -11.99 11.12 -8.47
N ALA A 26 -11.60 9.93 -8.94
CA ALA A 26 -11.18 8.87 -8.04
C ALA A 26 -9.97 9.34 -7.23
N THR A 27 -9.93 9.00 -5.95
CA THR A 27 -8.87 9.44 -5.02
C THR A 27 -7.89 8.31 -4.73
N PRO A 28 -6.57 8.59 -4.56
CA PRO A 28 -5.58 7.56 -4.27
C PRO A 28 -5.93 6.76 -3.01
N VAL A 29 -5.95 5.43 -3.12
CA VAL A 29 -6.21 4.53 -1.98
C VAL A 29 -4.90 4.24 -1.26
N GLY A 30 -4.69 4.86 -0.10
CA GLY A 30 -3.54 4.60 0.76
C GLY A 30 -3.53 3.15 1.25
N LEU A 31 -2.47 2.40 0.95
CA LEU A 31 -2.29 1.01 1.38
C LEU A 31 -1.53 0.87 2.72
N GLY A 32 -1.08 1.98 3.30
CA GLY A 32 -0.28 1.98 4.53
C GLY A 32 0.95 1.08 4.44
N THR A 33 1.20 0.30 5.50
CA THR A 33 2.26 -0.71 5.58
C THR A 33 2.10 -1.85 4.56
N ALA A 34 0.88 -2.13 4.06
CA ALA A 34 0.67 -3.12 2.99
C ALA A 34 1.30 -2.72 1.64
N THR A 35 1.80 -1.49 1.49
CA THR A 35 2.51 -0.99 0.30
C THR A 35 3.72 -1.83 -0.10
N SER A 36 4.41 -2.47 0.86
CA SER A 36 5.64 -3.26 0.64
C SER A 36 5.38 -4.68 0.11
N PHE A 37 4.16 -5.19 0.25
CA PHE A 37 3.77 -6.54 -0.15
C PHE A 37 3.46 -6.63 -1.65
N ALA A 38 3.93 -7.71 -2.28
CA ALA A 38 3.39 -8.23 -3.54
C ALA A 38 2.18 -9.12 -3.27
N VAL A 39 2.23 -9.91 -2.18
CA VAL A 39 1.18 -10.86 -1.77
C VAL A 39 0.95 -10.76 -0.26
N LEU A 40 -0.30 -10.54 0.15
CA LEU A 40 -0.72 -10.52 1.56
C LEU A 40 -2.04 -11.29 1.72
N ALA A 41 -2.03 -12.39 2.47
CA ALA A 41 -3.20 -13.27 2.62
C ALA A 41 -3.79 -13.31 4.05
N GLY A 42 -5.04 -13.76 4.18
CA GLY A 42 -5.73 -13.98 5.47
C GLY A 42 -5.66 -15.43 5.94
N ALA A 43 -5.99 -16.36 5.04
CA ALA A 43 -6.09 -17.79 5.31
C ALA A 43 -4.89 -18.61 4.80
N GLY A 44 -3.71 -18.00 4.72
CA GLY A 44 -2.49 -18.62 4.21
C GLY A 44 -2.23 -18.40 2.71
N VAL A 45 -1.06 -18.83 2.24
CA VAL A 45 -0.63 -18.78 0.84
C VAL A 45 -0.31 -20.18 0.34
N THR A 46 -0.70 -20.49 -0.89
CA THR A 46 -0.40 -21.77 -1.57
C THR A 46 0.21 -21.50 -2.92
N ASN A 47 1.39 -22.06 -3.17
CA ASN A 47 2.08 -21.97 -4.46
C ASN A 47 2.24 -23.35 -5.14
N THR A 48 2.05 -23.37 -6.45
CA THR A 48 2.41 -24.48 -7.34
C THR A 48 3.41 -23.97 -8.39
N GLY A 49 4.38 -24.82 -8.78
CA GLY A 49 5.35 -24.47 -9.81
C GLY A 49 6.29 -23.30 -9.45
N PRO A 50 7.15 -22.87 -10.39
CA PRO A 50 8.09 -21.78 -10.19
C PRO A 50 7.41 -20.42 -10.30
N THR A 51 7.16 -19.77 -9.16
CA THR A 51 6.51 -18.44 -9.08
C THR A 51 7.49 -17.39 -8.57
N THR A 52 7.47 -16.20 -9.16
CA THR A 52 8.33 -15.06 -8.78
C THR A 52 7.50 -13.92 -8.17
N LEU A 53 7.89 -13.45 -6.98
CA LEU A 53 7.27 -12.34 -6.27
C LEU A 53 8.30 -11.22 -6.07
N ASN A 54 8.17 -10.12 -6.82
CA ASN A 54 9.03 -8.95 -6.71
C ASN A 54 8.45 -7.95 -5.69
N GLY A 55 8.52 -8.36 -4.41
CA GLY A 55 8.00 -7.65 -3.25
C GLY A 55 7.91 -8.57 -2.03
N ASP A 56 7.38 -8.05 -0.92
CA ASP A 56 7.22 -8.86 0.29
C ASP A 56 6.05 -9.85 0.14
N LEU A 57 6.15 -10.97 0.85
CA LEU A 57 5.16 -12.04 0.92
C LEU A 57 4.73 -12.20 2.38
N GLY A 58 3.44 -12.16 2.68
CA GLY A 58 2.98 -12.35 4.05
C GLY A 58 1.58 -12.92 4.20
N THR A 59 1.29 -13.43 5.40
CA THR A 59 -0.06 -13.90 5.73
C THR A 59 -0.31 -13.91 7.25
N PHE A 60 -1.49 -13.41 7.63
CA PHE A 60 -1.96 -13.35 9.02
C PHE A 60 -3.51 -13.26 9.02
N PRO A 61 -4.23 -13.94 9.94
CA PRO A 61 -3.73 -14.70 11.09
C PRO A 61 -3.24 -16.11 10.77
N THR A 62 -3.65 -16.71 9.65
CA THR A 62 -3.17 -18.04 9.26
C THR A 62 -1.78 -17.93 8.66
N THR A 63 -0.76 -18.39 9.37
CA THR A 63 0.66 -18.17 9.03
C THR A 63 1.24 -19.12 7.98
N SER A 64 0.43 -20.03 7.43
CA SER A 64 0.90 -21.09 6.53
C SER A 64 1.24 -20.57 5.13
N ILE A 65 2.44 -20.92 4.65
CA ILE A 65 2.88 -20.70 3.27
C ILE A 65 3.30 -22.06 2.70
N SER A 66 2.47 -22.65 1.85
CA SER A 66 2.74 -23.93 1.18
C SER A 66 3.33 -23.72 -0.22
N GLY A 67 4.16 -24.67 -0.68
CA GLY A 67 4.87 -24.53 -1.97
C GLY A 67 6.06 -23.56 -1.96
N ALA A 68 6.53 -23.14 -0.77
CA ALA A 68 7.62 -22.17 -0.63
C ALA A 68 8.94 -22.61 -1.30
N GLY A 69 9.19 -23.92 -1.42
CA GLY A 69 10.39 -24.46 -2.10
C GLY A 69 10.48 -24.17 -3.61
N SER A 70 9.42 -23.64 -4.23
CA SER A 70 9.42 -23.15 -5.61
C SER A 70 8.97 -21.69 -5.74
N LEU A 71 8.92 -20.93 -4.64
CA LEU A 71 8.76 -19.48 -4.66
C LEU A 71 10.14 -18.80 -4.73
N THR A 72 10.29 -17.86 -5.67
CA THR A 72 11.38 -16.89 -5.70
C THR A 72 10.83 -15.55 -5.22
N VAL A 73 11.21 -15.12 -4.02
CA VAL A 73 10.75 -13.85 -3.41
C VAL A 73 11.94 -12.89 -3.35
N THR A 74 11.79 -11.66 -3.87
CA THR A 74 12.86 -10.64 -3.81
C THR A 74 12.70 -9.65 -2.66
N GLY A 75 11.56 -9.68 -1.97
CA GLY A 75 11.36 -9.02 -0.68
C GLY A 75 11.49 -9.99 0.48
N THR A 76 10.92 -9.62 1.63
CA THR A 76 10.93 -10.40 2.87
C THR A 76 9.70 -11.32 2.95
N VAL A 77 9.83 -12.45 3.65
CA VAL A 77 8.73 -13.40 3.91
C VAL A 77 8.28 -13.26 5.37
N HIS A 78 7.06 -12.77 5.57
CA HIS A 78 6.47 -12.43 6.86
C HIS A 78 5.39 -13.45 7.28
N GLY A 79 5.78 -14.43 8.10
CA GLY A 79 4.93 -15.53 8.55
C GLY A 79 4.07 -15.21 9.78
N GLY A 80 3.33 -14.10 9.80
CA GLY A 80 2.46 -13.70 10.91
C GLY A 80 3.14 -12.94 12.05
N ASP A 81 4.10 -12.08 11.69
CA ASP A 81 4.79 -11.15 12.58
C ASP A 81 4.02 -9.82 12.78
N ALA A 82 4.65 -8.82 13.41
CA ALA A 82 4.05 -7.50 13.59
C ALA A 82 3.82 -6.78 12.25
N VAL A 83 4.78 -6.85 11.32
CA VAL A 83 4.69 -6.21 9.99
C VAL A 83 3.47 -6.70 9.21
N THR A 84 3.18 -8.00 9.28
CA THR A 84 1.95 -8.53 8.69
C THR A 84 0.69 -8.13 9.47
N GLN A 85 0.69 -8.11 10.80
CA GLN A 85 -0.46 -7.65 11.60
C GLN A 85 -0.87 -6.20 11.28
N ASP A 86 0.11 -5.29 11.18
CA ASP A 86 -0.12 -3.89 10.81
C ASP A 86 -0.64 -3.80 9.36
N ALA A 87 -0.01 -4.52 8.43
CA ALA A 87 -0.43 -4.54 7.02
C ALA A 87 -1.83 -5.13 6.81
N LYS A 88 -2.28 -6.07 7.65
CA LYS A 88 -3.67 -6.56 7.64
C LYS A 88 -4.66 -5.51 8.15
N THR A 89 -4.25 -4.68 9.11
CA THR A 89 -5.07 -3.58 9.64
C THR A 89 -5.22 -2.47 8.59
N ASP A 90 -4.11 -2.03 7.99
CA ASP A 90 -4.12 -1.06 6.89
C ASP A 90 -4.91 -1.57 5.67
N LEU A 91 -4.85 -2.87 5.36
CA LEU A 91 -5.62 -3.48 4.29
C LEU A 91 -7.15 -3.41 4.51
N VAL A 92 -7.61 -3.49 5.76
CA VAL A 92 -9.03 -3.28 6.10
C VAL A 92 -9.44 -1.83 5.84
N THR A 93 -8.60 -0.87 6.24
CA THR A 93 -8.80 0.56 5.98
C THR A 93 -8.81 0.87 4.48
N ALA A 94 -7.83 0.37 3.72
CA ALA A 94 -7.72 0.55 2.27
C ALA A 94 -8.94 0.00 1.52
N TYR A 95 -9.46 -1.18 1.90
CA TYR A 95 -10.71 -1.72 1.37
C TYR A 95 -11.90 -0.79 1.67
N GLY A 96 -12.00 -0.29 2.91
CA GLY A 96 -13.07 0.62 3.33
C GLY A 96 -13.06 1.93 2.54
N VAL A 97 -11.88 2.51 2.32
CA VAL A 97 -11.69 3.71 1.49
C VAL A 97 -12.06 3.42 0.03
N ALA A 98 -11.57 2.32 -0.56
CA ALA A 98 -11.85 1.97 -1.95
C ALA A 98 -13.34 1.70 -2.21
N ALA A 99 -14.02 0.96 -1.33
CA ALA A 99 -15.46 0.68 -1.39
C ALA A 99 -16.33 1.90 -1.03
N GLY A 100 -15.78 2.88 -0.32
CA GLY A 100 -16.49 4.09 0.12
C GLY A 100 -16.45 5.26 -0.86
N GLN A 101 -15.67 5.18 -1.95
CA GLN A 101 -15.63 6.25 -2.96
C GLN A 101 -16.96 6.32 -3.73
N ALA A 102 -17.36 7.54 -4.11
CA ALA A 102 -18.57 7.75 -4.89
C ALA A 102 -18.40 7.26 -6.34
N SER A 103 -19.36 6.47 -6.84
CA SER A 103 -19.36 5.97 -8.22
C SER A 103 -19.40 7.11 -9.25
N ASN A 104 -18.55 7.04 -10.27
CA ASN A 104 -18.69 7.83 -11.49
C ASN A 104 -19.59 7.14 -12.51
N GLN A 105 -19.50 5.80 -12.59
CA GLN A 105 -20.19 5.01 -13.59
C GLN A 105 -20.46 3.58 -13.09
N THR A 106 -21.73 3.17 -13.18
CA THR A 106 -22.08 1.74 -13.15
C THR A 106 -21.67 1.10 -14.48
N VAL A 107 -20.86 0.05 -14.43
CA VAL A 107 -20.33 -0.64 -15.61
C VAL A 107 -21.04 -1.96 -15.90
N SER A 108 -20.80 -2.51 -17.09
CA SER A 108 -21.24 -3.84 -17.49
C SER A 108 -20.59 -4.96 -16.66
N ALA A 109 -21.21 -6.15 -16.68
CA ALA A 109 -20.68 -7.34 -16.01
C ALA A 109 -19.38 -7.89 -16.65
N ASP A 110 -18.94 -7.34 -17.78
CA ASP A 110 -17.66 -7.61 -18.45
C ASP A 110 -17.12 -6.28 -19.01
N LEU A 111 -15.80 -6.07 -18.93
CA LEU A 111 -15.09 -4.86 -19.37
C LEU A 111 -14.33 -5.04 -20.69
N ALA A 112 -14.38 -6.23 -21.31
CA ALA A 112 -13.66 -6.50 -22.55
C ALA A 112 -14.01 -5.52 -23.70
N GLY A 113 -12.99 -4.98 -24.35
CA GLY A 113 -13.11 -4.02 -25.44
C GLY A 113 -13.36 -2.57 -25.00
N THR A 114 -13.49 -2.29 -23.70
CA THR A 114 -13.71 -0.92 -23.20
C THR A 114 -12.40 -0.14 -23.06
N THR A 115 -12.51 1.19 -23.18
CA THR A 115 -11.47 2.14 -22.78
C THR A 115 -12.08 3.07 -21.73
N LEU A 116 -11.46 3.13 -20.56
CA LEU A 116 -11.92 3.88 -19.40
C LEU A 116 -10.89 4.96 -19.05
N VAL A 117 -11.35 6.10 -18.52
CA VAL A 117 -10.52 7.20 -18.03
C VAL A 117 -10.41 7.16 -16.51
N SER A 118 -9.73 8.12 -15.88
CA SER A 118 -9.69 8.21 -14.41
C SER A 118 -11.11 8.24 -13.81
N GLY A 119 -11.39 7.38 -12.83
CA GLY A 119 -12.72 7.30 -12.20
C GLY A 119 -12.99 6.05 -11.36
N VAL A 120 -14.13 6.09 -10.67
CA VAL A 120 -14.68 5.03 -9.84
C VAL A 120 -15.74 4.26 -10.64
N TYR A 121 -15.45 3.00 -10.95
CA TYR A 121 -16.25 2.13 -11.80
C TYR A 121 -16.87 0.99 -10.98
N THR A 122 -18.20 0.88 -10.99
CA THR A 122 -18.91 0.08 -10.00
C THR A 122 -19.80 -0.99 -10.63
N SER A 123 -19.67 -2.24 -10.18
CA SER A 123 -20.66 -3.30 -10.43
C SER A 123 -21.23 -3.76 -9.09
N ALA A 124 -22.56 -3.78 -8.95
CA ALA A 124 -23.23 -4.33 -7.77
C ALA A 124 -23.22 -5.87 -7.72
N SER A 125 -22.73 -6.52 -8.78
CA SER A 125 -22.63 -7.98 -8.91
C SER A 125 -21.16 -8.38 -9.16
N SER A 126 -20.92 -9.46 -9.88
CA SER A 126 -19.57 -9.81 -10.35
C SER A 126 -19.09 -8.87 -11.45
N MET A 127 -17.78 -8.87 -11.71
CA MET A 127 -17.15 -8.15 -12.80
C MET A 127 -16.21 -9.08 -13.56
N GLY A 128 -16.32 -9.09 -14.88
CA GLY A 128 -15.53 -9.90 -15.79
C GLY A 128 -14.53 -9.08 -16.59
N LEU A 129 -13.50 -9.77 -17.08
CA LEU A 129 -12.63 -9.28 -18.15
C LEU A 129 -12.32 -10.43 -19.11
N SER A 130 -13.09 -10.55 -20.19
CA SER A 130 -12.93 -11.61 -21.21
C SER A 130 -11.94 -11.27 -22.36
N GLY A 131 -11.26 -10.12 -22.28
CA GLY A 131 -10.30 -9.68 -23.30
C GLY A 131 -9.41 -8.55 -22.81
N ALA A 132 -9.17 -7.56 -23.67
CA ALA A 132 -8.43 -6.35 -23.30
C ALA A 132 -9.34 -5.29 -22.67
N LEU A 133 -8.87 -4.63 -21.62
CA LEU A 133 -9.40 -3.38 -21.06
C LEU A 133 -8.29 -2.33 -21.14
N THR A 134 -8.60 -1.14 -21.64
CA THR A 134 -7.66 -0.01 -21.69
C THR A 134 -7.98 1.01 -20.59
N LEU A 135 -6.97 1.39 -19.81
CA LEU A 135 -7.02 2.46 -18.82
C LEU A 135 -6.22 3.65 -19.34
N ASP A 136 -6.92 4.71 -19.71
CA ASP A 136 -6.38 5.88 -20.37
C ASP A 136 -6.28 7.05 -19.38
N ALA A 137 -5.06 7.47 -19.09
CA ALA A 137 -4.78 8.62 -18.22
C ALA A 137 -5.10 9.99 -18.86
N ALA A 138 -5.40 10.04 -20.16
CA ALA A 138 -5.59 11.27 -20.94
C ALA A 138 -4.42 12.27 -20.86
N GLY A 139 -3.22 11.82 -20.48
CA GLY A 139 -2.02 12.64 -20.28
C GLY A 139 -1.66 12.92 -18.81
N ASP A 140 -2.51 12.53 -17.84
CA ASP A 140 -2.28 12.75 -16.41
C ASP A 140 -1.65 11.53 -15.72
N PRO A 141 -0.36 11.57 -15.32
CA PRO A 141 0.28 10.43 -14.65
C PRO A 141 -0.29 10.14 -13.25
N ASP A 142 -0.98 11.09 -12.62
CA ASP A 142 -1.63 10.93 -11.31
C ASP A 142 -3.07 10.39 -11.43
N ALA A 143 -3.56 10.12 -12.65
CA ALA A 143 -4.87 9.54 -12.93
C ALA A 143 -5.13 8.24 -12.14
N VAL A 144 -6.25 8.21 -11.41
CA VAL A 144 -6.66 7.08 -10.54
C VAL A 144 -7.85 6.32 -11.12
N PHE A 145 -7.82 5.00 -11.00
CA PHE A 145 -8.86 4.07 -11.45
C PHE A 145 -9.27 3.16 -10.28
N VAL A 146 -10.52 3.22 -9.83
CA VAL A 146 -11.02 2.39 -8.71
C VAL A 146 -12.19 1.53 -9.20
N PHE A 147 -11.99 0.21 -9.24
CA PHE A 147 -13.03 -0.75 -9.55
C PHE A 147 -13.64 -1.28 -8.26
N GLN A 148 -14.93 -1.02 -8.04
CA GLN A 148 -15.71 -1.60 -6.94
C GLN A 148 -16.55 -2.76 -7.50
N VAL A 149 -16.24 -3.98 -7.07
CA VAL A 149 -16.94 -5.20 -7.48
C VAL A 149 -17.74 -5.73 -6.31
N GLY A 150 -19.07 -5.75 -6.40
CA GLY A 150 -19.97 -6.19 -5.33
C GLY A 150 -19.87 -7.68 -5.00
N SER A 151 -19.39 -8.50 -5.95
CA SER A 151 -19.08 -9.91 -5.75
C SER A 151 -17.69 -10.26 -6.32
N ALA A 152 -17.60 -11.25 -7.22
CA ALA A 152 -16.34 -11.81 -7.69
C ALA A 152 -15.76 -11.06 -8.90
N LEU A 153 -14.43 -10.97 -8.97
CA LEU A 153 -13.70 -10.51 -10.15
C LEU A 153 -13.15 -11.72 -10.92
N THR A 154 -13.48 -11.84 -12.22
CA THR A 154 -13.05 -12.96 -13.07
C THR A 154 -12.37 -12.46 -14.34
N VAL A 155 -11.05 -12.57 -14.38
CA VAL A 155 -10.23 -12.28 -15.57
C VAL A 155 -10.01 -13.58 -16.33
N ALA A 156 -10.41 -13.63 -17.61
CA ALA A 156 -10.28 -14.83 -18.43
C ALA A 156 -8.81 -15.10 -18.84
N ALA A 157 -8.55 -16.29 -19.38
CA ALA A 157 -7.23 -16.67 -19.87
C ALA A 157 -6.78 -15.75 -21.02
N GLY A 158 -5.54 -15.29 -20.99
CA GLY A 158 -4.96 -14.36 -21.98
C GLY A 158 -5.53 -12.93 -21.97
N SER A 159 -6.46 -12.60 -21.08
CA SER A 159 -7.02 -11.24 -20.92
C SER A 159 -5.96 -10.25 -20.41
N GLN A 160 -6.14 -8.96 -20.71
CA GLN A 160 -5.12 -7.94 -20.47
C GLN A 160 -5.71 -6.64 -19.93
N VAL A 161 -5.01 -6.01 -18.98
CA VAL A 161 -5.26 -4.61 -18.60
C VAL A 161 -4.12 -3.77 -19.18
N LEU A 162 -4.45 -2.92 -20.15
CA LEU A 162 -3.54 -2.05 -20.87
C LEU A 162 -3.54 -0.66 -20.22
N LEU A 163 -2.36 -0.08 -20.03
CA LEU A 163 -2.20 1.27 -19.49
C LEU A 163 -1.72 2.20 -20.62
N THR A 164 -2.42 3.31 -20.85
CA THR A 164 -2.12 4.26 -21.93
C THR A 164 -2.03 5.71 -21.44
N ASN A 165 -1.33 6.54 -22.23
CA ASN A 165 -1.24 8.00 -22.07
C ASN A 165 -0.82 8.49 -20.66
N GLY A 166 0.00 7.71 -19.94
CA GLY A 166 0.52 8.05 -18.61
C GLY A 166 -0.02 7.19 -17.46
N ALA A 167 -1.03 6.32 -17.69
CA ALA A 167 -1.65 5.55 -16.61
C ALA A 167 -0.63 4.63 -15.91
N GLN A 168 -0.65 4.62 -14.57
CA GLN A 168 0.33 3.92 -13.75
C GLN A 168 -0.32 2.83 -12.88
N ALA A 169 0.30 1.64 -12.80
CA ALA A 169 -0.27 0.49 -12.10
C ALA A 169 -0.44 0.64 -10.57
N CYS A 170 0.19 1.64 -9.92
CA CYS A 170 -0.10 1.96 -8.51
C CYS A 170 -1.46 2.61 -8.33
N ASN A 171 -1.93 3.36 -9.34
CA ASN A 171 -3.14 4.17 -9.28
C ASN A 171 -4.38 3.37 -9.72
N VAL A 172 -4.22 2.08 -10.01
CA VAL A 172 -5.29 1.14 -10.39
C VAL A 172 -5.60 0.24 -9.20
N ILE A 173 -6.82 0.34 -8.67
CA ILE A 173 -7.29 -0.39 -7.48
C ILE A 173 -8.50 -1.23 -7.85
N TRP A 174 -8.50 -2.50 -7.44
CA TRP A 174 -9.61 -3.44 -7.64
C TRP A 174 -10.12 -3.91 -6.28
N GLN A 175 -11.15 -3.26 -5.75
CA GLN A 175 -11.84 -3.69 -4.54
C GLN A 175 -12.86 -4.77 -4.92
N VAL A 176 -12.72 -5.97 -4.34
CA VAL A 176 -13.52 -7.15 -4.71
C VAL A 176 -14.31 -7.66 -3.49
N GLY A 177 -15.63 -7.68 -3.62
CA GLY A 177 -16.59 -7.97 -2.55
C GLY A 177 -16.65 -9.44 -2.13
N SER A 178 -16.14 -10.34 -2.98
CA SER A 178 -15.81 -11.72 -2.59
C SER A 178 -14.38 -12.07 -3.01
N SER A 179 -14.20 -13.01 -3.94
CA SER A 179 -12.91 -13.54 -4.36
C SER A 179 -12.55 -13.09 -5.79
N ALA A 180 -11.25 -12.99 -6.09
CA ALA A 180 -10.74 -12.68 -7.43
C ALA A 180 -10.08 -13.91 -8.07
N THR A 181 -10.33 -14.13 -9.37
CA THR A 181 -9.66 -15.16 -10.19
C THR A 181 -9.00 -14.52 -11.40
N ILE A 182 -7.69 -14.75 -11.55
CA ILE A 182 -6.88 -14.27 -12.67
C ILE A 182 -6.47 -15.48 -13.52
N GLY A 183 -7.09 -15.62 -14.70
CA GLY A 183 -6.97 -16.78 -15.57
C GLY A 183 -5.60 -16.97 -16.25
N THR A 184 -5.41 -18.17 -16.80
CA THR A 184 -4.15 -18.66 -17.40
C THR A 184 -3.51 -17.64 -18.34
N GLY A 185 -2.25 -17.27 -18.08
CA GLY A 185 -1.50 -16.36 -18.97
C GLY A 185 -2.05 -14.94 -19.11
N ALA A 186 -2.98 -14.50 -18.26
CA ALA A 186 -3.47 -13.12 -18.27
C ALA A 186 -2.36 -12.11 -17.89
N ALA A 187 -2.43 -10.89 -18.43
CA ALA A 187 -1.53 -9.78 -18.14
C ALA A 187 -2.29 -8.66 -17.40
N PHE A 188 -2.35 -8.77 -16.08
CA PHE A 188 -3.18 -7.92 -15.23
C PHE A 188 -2.40 -6.70 -14.70
N ARG A 189 -3.12 -5.64 -14.33
CA ARG A 189 -2.56 -4.38 -13.78
C ARG A 189 -3.39 -3.87 -12.61
N GLY A 190 -2.71 -3.44 -11.55
CA GLY A 190 -3.32 -2.82 -10.38
C GLY A 190 -3.27 -3.66 -9.10
N THR A 191 -3.62 -3.03 -7.98
CA THR A 191 -3.68 -3.66 -6.67
C THR A 191 -5.06 -4.28 -6.45
N VAL A 192 -5.12 -5.61 -6.30
CA VAL A 192 -6.35 -6.35 -5.94
C VAL A 192 -6.51 -6.37 -4.42
N ILE A 193 -7.66 -5.91 -3.95
CA ILE A 193 -8.06 -5.83 -2.54
C ILE A 193 -9.35 -6.68 -2.38
N ALA A 194 -9.19 -7.98 -2.20
CA ALA A 194 -10.30 -8.93 -2.11
C ALA A 194 -10.79 -9.14 -0.68
N LEU A 195 -12.09 -9.33 -0.49
CA LEU A 195 -12.67 -9.65 0.82
C LEU A 195 -12.29 -11.09 1.24
N THR A 196 -12.46 -12.05 0.33
CA THR A 196 -12.10 -13.46 0.53
C THR A 196 -10.79 -13.78 -0.19
N ASP A 197 -10.81 -14.62 -1.23
CA ASP A 197 -9.60 -15.25 -1.78
C ASP A 197 -9.09 -14.56 -3.05
N ILE A 198 -7.84 -14.81 -3.40
CA ILE A 198 -7.28 -14.46 -4.71
C ILE A 198 -6.61 -15.69 -5.31
N THR A 199 -7.04 -16.10 -6.51
CA THR A 199 -6.42 -17.18 -7.28
C THR A 199 -5.78 -16.62 -8.53
N MET A 200 -4.47 -16.82 -8.70
CA MET A 200 -3.83 -16.75 -10.01
C MET A 200 -3.68 -18.16 -10.57
N VAL A 201 -4.08 -18.33 -11.83
CA VAL A 201 -3.96 -19.58 -12.59
C VAL A 201 -2.63 -19.57 -13.36
N THR A 202 -2.17 -20.74 -13.79
CA THR A 202 -0.89 -21.02 -14.44
C THR A 202 -0.40 -19.91 -15.37
N GLY A 203 0.80 -19.36 -15.12
CA GLY A 203 1.47 -18.44 -16.04
C GLY A 203 0.90 -17.03 -16.10
N ALA A 204 -0.14 -16.70 -15.33
CA ALA A 204 -0.64 -15.32 -15.24
C ALA A 204 0.43 -14.38 -14.64
N THR A 205 0.38 -13.11 -15.06
CA THR A 205 1.32 -12.05 -14.66
C THR A 205 0.57 -10.83 -14.13
N VAL A 206 1.08 -10.23 -13.06
CA VAL A 206 0.51 -9.06 -12.38
C VAL A 206 1.60 -8.02 -12.16
N GLU A 207 1.40 -6.81 -12.67
CA GLU A 207 2.14 -5.63 -12.19
C GLU A 207 1.17 -4.85 -11.30
N GLY A 208 1.35 -4.98 -9.98
CA GLY A 208 0.27 -4.81 -9.02
C GLY A 208 0.56 -5.49 -7.67
N ARG A 209 -0.50 -5.85 -6.96
CA ARG A 209 -0.44 -6.57 -5.66
C ARG A 209 -1.67 -7.46 -5.48
N LEU A 210 -1.54 -8.53 -4.70
CA LEU A 210 -2.62 -9.46 -4.35
C LEU A 210 -2.85 -9.41 -2.84
N LEU A 211 -3.85 -8.64 -2.41
CA LEU A 211 -4.12 -8.36 -0.99
C LEU A 211 -5.48 -8.95 -0.61
N ALA A 212 -5.48 -10.18 -0.11
CA ALA A 212 -6.66 -10.90 0.37
C ALA A 212 -6.90 -10.58 1.85
N ARG A 213 -8.08 -10.06 2.19
CA ARG A 213 -8.44 -9.69 3.58
C ARG A 213 -8.64 -10.93 4.46
N ASN A 214 -9.59 -11.78 4.11
CA ASN A 214 -9.99 -12.91 4.96
C ASN A 214 -9.58 -14.26 4.38
N GLY A 215 -9.54 -14.39 3.05
CA GLY A 215 -9.26 -15.65 2.35
C GLY A 215 -7.77 -15.89 2.05
N ALA A 216 -7.51 -16.95 1.29
CA ALA A 216 -6.17 -17.37 0.92
C ALA A 216 -5.69 -16.70 -0.38
N VAL A 217 -4.38 -16.76 -0.64
CA VAL A 217 -3.83 -16.48 -1.98
C VAL A 217 -3.28 -17.78 -2.58
N THR A 218 -3.79 -18.16 -3.75
CA THR A 218 -3.35 -19.34 -4.50
C THR A 218 -2.63 -18.91 -5.77
N LEU A 219 -1.46 -19.50 -6.01
CA LEU A 219 -0.54 -19.16 -7.11
C LEU A 219 -0.14 -20.45 -7.85
N ASP A 220 0.01 -20.35 -9.16
CA ASP A 220 0.61 -21.37 -10.01
C ASP A 220 1.50 -20.73 -11.09
N THR A 221 2.81 -20.94 -10.99
CA THR A 221 3.79 -20.57 -12.03
C THR A 221 3.65 -19.09 -12.46
N ASN A 222 3.53 -18.17 -11.50
CA ASN A 222 3.16 -16.76 -11.75
C ASN A 222 4.34 -15.79 -11.65
N VAL A 223 4.11 -14.56 -12.12
CA VAL A 223 4.96 -13.39 -11.80
C VAL A 223 4.11 -12.28 -11.21
N VAL A 224 4.45 -11.81 -10.00
CA VAL A 224 3.78 -10.68 -9.34
C VAL A 224 4.84 -9.62 -9.01
N THR A 225 4.76 -8.49 -9.69
CA THR A 225 5.69 -7.37 -9.53
C THR A 225 5.00 -6.18 -8.92
N ARG A 226 5.52 -5.67 -7.79
CA ARG A 226 5.01 -4.43 -7.20
C ARG A 226 5.22 -3.27 -8.19
N PRO A 227 4.21 -2.44 -8.45
CA PRO A 227 4.33 -1.35 -9.40
C PRO A 227 5.23 -0.25 -8.82
N SER A 228 6.20 0.20 -9.62
CA SER A 228 7.06 1.34 -9.32
C SER A 228 6.58 2.54 -10.12
N CYS A 229 5.90 3.47 -9.45
CA CYS A 229 5.33 4.65 -10.09
C CYS A 229 6.20 5.88 -9.86
N THR A 230 6.22 6.79 -10.82
CA THR A 230 6.77 8.12 -10.59
C THR A 230 5.84 8.84 -9.62
N SER A 231 6.29 9.03 -8.37
CA SER A 231 5.68 10.04 -7.50
C SER A 231 5.69 11.39 -8.23
N PRO A 232 4.65 12.22 -8.08
CA PRO A 232 4.61 13.52 -8.72
C PRO A 232 5.88 14.30 -8.35
N THR A 233 6.62 14.74 -9.37
CA THR A 233 7.66 15.75 -9.18
C THR A 233 6.92 17.00 -8.74
N GLY A 234 7.00 17.31 -7.44
CA GLY A 234 6.10 18.22 -6.76
C GLY A 234 5.89 19.51 -7.54
N GLY A 235 4.74 19.60 -8.22
CA GLY A 235 4.32 20.83 -8.87
C GLY A 235 4.26 21.89 -7.78
N SER A 236 4.98 22.99 -7.96
CA SER A 236 5.09 24.08 -6.98
C SER A 236 3.79 24.90 -6.94
N GLY A 237 2.69 24.24 -6.57
CA GLY A 237 1.44 24.87 -6.22
C GLY A 237 1.70 25.86 -5.11
N THR A 238 1.30 27.11 -5.34
CA THR A 238 1.43 28.19 -4.36
C THR A 238 0.60 27.84 -3.13
N THR A 239 1.25 27.34 -2.08
CA THR A 239 0.61 27.02 -0.80
C THR A 239 -0.09 28.26 -0.29
N THR A 240 -1.42 28.21 -0.27
CA THR A 240 -2.25 29.23 0.36
C THR A 240 -1.83 29.34 1.83
N ALA A 241 -1.80 30.57 2.38
CA ALA A 241 -1.32 30.79 3.75
C ALA A 241 -2.10 30.00 4.83
N GLN A 242 -3.30 29.52 4.48
CA GLN A 242 -4.13 28.64 5.30
C GLN A 242 -3.53 27.23 5.50
N ASP A 243 -2.87 26.66 4.49
CA ASP A 243 -2.24 25.33 4.57
C ASP A 243 -0.97 25.39 5.43
N ALA A 244 -0.16 26.44 5.24
CA ALA A 244 1.00 26.70 6.10
C ALA A 244 0.61 26.91 7.57
N ALA A 245 -0.52 27.60 7.83
CA ALA A 245 -1.05 27.76 9.19
C ALA A 245 -1.53 26.44 9.80
N ALA A 246 -2.15 25.56 9.01
CA ALA A 246 -2.54 24.21 9.45
C ALA A 246 -1.31 23.34 9.76
N GLN A 247 -0.23 23.44 8.97
CA GLN A 247 1.02 22.72 9.21
C GLN A 247 1.66 23.13 10.54
N VAL A 248 1.75 24.44 10.82
CA VAL A 248 2.31 24.97 12.07
C VAL A 248 1.47 24.57 13.29
N ALA A 249 0.14 24.62 13.18
CA ALA A 249 -0.76 24.19 14.24
C ALA A 249 -0.65 22.68 14.55
N ALA A 250 -0.33 21.86 13.55
CA ALA A 250 -0.11 20.42 13.74
C ALA A 250 1.22 20.13 14.47
N ASP A 251 2.31 20.80 14.11
CA ASP A 251 3.60 20.68 14.82
C ASP A 251 3.50 21.20 16.26
N GLU A 252 2.82 22.33 16.48
CA GLU A 252 2.62 22.89 17.82
C GLU A 252 1.80 21.92 18.70
N ALA A 253 0.71 21.34 18.17
CA ALA A 253 -0.08 20.32 18.86
C ALA A 253 0.72 19.04 19.16
N ALA A 254 1.57 18.58 18.23
CA ALA A 254 2.45 17.43 18.45
C ALA A 254 3.46 17.69 19.58
N SER A 255 4.01 18.90 19.66
CA SER A 255 4.95 19.29 20.72
C SER A 255 4.29 19.28 22.11
N VAL A 256 3.03 19.74 22.21
CA VAL A 256 2.26 19.73 23.47
C VAL A 256 1.91 18.30 23.89
N ALA A 257 1.50 17.45 22.96
CA ALA A 257 1.22 16.04 23.25
C ALA A 257 2.47 15.29 23.76
N ALA A 258 3.64 15.54 23.17
CA ALA A 258 4.91 14.98 23.64
C ALA A 258 5.27 15.46 25.06
N ALA A 259 5.04 16.75 25.38
CA ALA A 259 5.26 17.29 26.71
C ALA A 259 4.31 16.69 27.76
N GLN A 260 3.04 16.44 27.41
CA GLN A 260 2.08 15.78 28.30
C GLN A 260 2.46 14.32 28.58
N LEU A 261 2.87 13.56 27.57
CA LEU A 261 3.37 12.18 27.75
C LEU A 261 4.62 12.12 28.64
N ALA A 262 5.53 13.09 28.53
CA ALA A 262 6.69 13.19 29.41
C ALA A 262 6.31 13.50 30.88
N ALA A 263 5.30 14.37 31.09
CA ALA A 263 4.79 14.67 32.43
C ALA A 263 4.09 13.45 33.07
N GLU A 264 3.31 12.69 32.30
CA GLU A 264 2.62 11.47 32.74
C GLU A 264 3.64 10.40 33.20
N GLN A 265 4.72 10.19 32.43
CA GLN A 265 5.78 9.24 32.78
C GLN A 265 6.58 9.67 34.03
N ALA A 266 6.82 10.98 34.20
CA ALA A 266 7.43 11.51 35.41
C ALA A 266 6.55 11.32 36.65
N ALA A 267 5.23 11.51 36.52
CA ALA A 267 4.26 11.23 37.59
C ALA A 267 4.16 9.73 37.92
N ALA A 268 4.36 8.85 36.93
CA ALA A 268 4.44 7.40 37.11
C ALA A 268 5.75 6.90 37.74
N GLY A 269 6.69 7.78 38.11
CA GLY A 269 7.94 7.44 38.79
C GLY A 269 8.97 6.70 37.92
N GLN A 270 8.75 6.61 36.61
CA GLN A 270 9.67 5.96 35.68
C GLN A 270 10.76 6.96 35.28
N THR A 271 12.01 6.68 35.64
CA THR A 271 13.15 7.49 35.19
C THR A 271 13.51 7.10 33.76
N PRO A 272 13.35 7.98 32.74
CA PRO A 272 13.70 7.63 31.38
C PRO A 272 15.21 7.48 31.21
N ALA A 273 15.64 6.45 30.49
CA ALA A 273 17.01 6.33 30.03
C ALA A 273 17.32 7.44 29.00
N PRO A 274 18.58 7.93 28.90
CA PRO A 274 18.92 9.03 27.99
C PRO A 274 18.86 8.59 26.52
N SER A 275 17.74 8.92 25.86
CA SER A 275 17.55 8.72 24.42
C SER A 275 18.58 9.51 23.61
N GLN A 276 19.26 8.85 22.66
CA GLN A 276 20.04 9.55 21.65
C GLN A 276 19.11 10.36 20.73
N VAL A 277 19.33 11.67 20.65
CA VAL A 277 18.62 12.53 19.69
C VAL A 277 19.23 12.34 18.30
N THR A 278 18.62 11.47 17.49
CA THR A 278 18.92 11.40 16.06
C THR A 278 18.28 12.59 15.36
N VAL A 279 19.04 13.67 15.19
CA VAL A 279 18.59 14.83 14.40
C VAL A 279 18.69 14.48 12.92
N THR A 280 17.56 14.21 12.27
CA THR A 280 17.50 14.12 10.80
C THR A 280 17.73 15.50 10.20
N PRO A 281 18.75 15.72 9.35
CA PRO A 281 18.99 17.03 8.76
C PRO A 281 17.87 17.43 7.79
N LEU A 282 17.25 18.59 8.01
CA LEU A 282 16.43 19.25 7.00
C LEU A 282 17.30 19.59 5.78
N GLY A 283 16.75 19.40 4.57
CA GLY A 283 17.49 19.57 3.33
C GLY A 283 18.02 20.99 3.15
N GLY A 284 19.34 21.13 2.98
CA GLY A 284 19.98 22.44 2.77
C GLY A 284 19.61 23.06 1.42
N VAL A 285 18.94 24.20 1.44
CA VAL A 285 18.70 25.01 0.24
C VAL A 285 20.00 25.68 -0.17
N SER A 286 20.56 25.28 -1.31
CA SER A 286 21.75 25.89 -1.90
C SER A 286 21.41 27.20 -2.62
N THR A 287 21.29 28.30 -1.88
CA THR A 287 21.41 29.65 -2.45
C THR A 287 22.88 29.94 -2.73
N GLY A 288 23.24 30.03 -4.02
CA GLY A 288 24.59 30.36 -4.45
C GLY A 288 24.74 31.82 -4.86
N ASP A 289 25.33 32.64 -4.00
CA ASP A 289 26.10 33.80 -4.41
C ASP A 289 27.50 33.75 -3.77
N GLY A 290 28.48 34.37 -4.44
CA GLY A 290 29.90 34.20 -4.13
C GLY A 290 30.56 35.52 -3.75
N SER A 291 31.39 35.50 -2.70
CA SER A 291 32.39 36.52 -2.41
C SER A 291 33.56 35.89 -1.64
N ALA A 292 34.75 36.48 -1.80
CA ALA A 292 36.03 35.85 -1.45
C ALA A 292 36.57 36.27 -0.06
N TRP A 293 37.87 36.06 0.14
CA TRP A 293 38.67 36.24 1.38
C TRP A 293 38.39 35.15 2.44
N GLY A 294 39.40 34.52 3.07
CA GLY A 294 40.86 34.58 2.90
C GLY A 294 41.59 33.87 4.06
N GLU A 295 42.89 33.62 3.90
CA GLU A 295 43.86 33.17 4.93
C GLU A 295 43.75 31.79 5.63
N GLY A 296 44.91 31.12 5.74
CA GLY A 296 45.40 30.55 7.01
C GLY A 296 44.95 29.15 7.47
N PRO A 297 45.80 28.11 7.40
CA PRO A 297 45.55 26.81 8.05
C PRO A 297 46.07 26.77 9.50
N GLN A 298 45.39 26.04 10.39
CA GLN A 298 45.90 25.64 11.71
C GLN A 298 45.72 24.13 11.95
N ARG A 299 46.60 23.56 12.78
CA ARG A 299 46.69 22.13 13.14
C ARG A 299 46.48 21.94 14.64
N SER A 300 46.42 20.66 15.03
CA SER A 300 46.43 20.11 16.40
C SER A 300 45.08 20.17 17.13
N ALA A 301 44.63 19.22 17.96
CA ALA A 301 44.99 17.84 18.35
C ALA A 301 45.02 17.68 19.87
N TYR A 302 44.11 16.87 20.42
CA TYR A 302 44.16 16.10 21.67
C TYR A 302 42.89 15.20 21.64
N ALA A 303 42.84 13.87 21.86
CA ALA A 303 43.54 12.88 22.69
C ALA A 303 42.66 12.39 23.86
N ALA A 304 42.60 11.05 24.05
CA ALA A 304 42.05 10.36 25.23
C ALA A 304 43.17 10.24 26.32
N PRO A 305 43.10 9.47 27.45
CA PRO A 305 42.43 8.18 27.73
C PRO A 305 41.21 8.36 28.71
N LEU A 306 40.81 7.58 29.74
CA LEU A 306 41.40 6.51 30.60
C LEU A 306 40.34 5.51 31.15
N THR A 307 40.81 4.51 31.89
CA THR A 307 40.11 3.30 32.39
C THR A 307 39.90 3.26 33.91
N SER A 308 38.87 2.54 34.39
CA SER A 308 38.77 1.97 35.76
C SER A 308 37.49 1.09 35.90
N ALA A 309 37.35 0.03 36.71
CA ALA A 309 38.22 -1.02 37.24
C ALA A 309 37.32 -2.09 37.94
N LEU A 310 37.79 -3.33 38.15
CA LEU A 310 37.05 -4.41 38.84
C LEU A 310 37.57 -4.65 40.28
N PRO A 311 36.74 -5.19 41.19
CA PRO A 311 37.20 -5.90 42.38
C PRO A 311 36.98 -7.43 42.29
N THR A 312 37.87 -8.23 42.90
CA THR A 312 37.76 -9.71 42.97
C THR A 312 38.24 -10.27 44.32
N THR A 313 37.39 -11.07 44.97
CA THR A 313 37.66 -11.98 46.12
C THR A 313 36.47 -12.95 46.21
N GLY A 314 36.57 -14.22 46.61
CA GLY A 314 37.70 -15.07 47.02
C GLY A 314 37.16 -16.30 47.76
N LEU A 315 37.54 -17.52 47.37
CA LEU A 315 36.99 -18.78 47.96
C LEU A 315 37.78 -19.23 49.20
N PRO A 316 37.18 -20.13 50.02
CA PRO A 316 37.77 -21.47 50.16
C PRO A 316 36.75 -22.61 49.99
N VAL A 317 37.24 -23.86 50.04
CA VAL A 317 36.45 -25.10 49.91
C VAL A 317 36.80 -26.09 51.03
N ASP A 318 35.78 -26.82 51.53
CA ASP A 318 35.76 -28.09 52.30
C ASP A 318 34.38 -28.16 53.02
N GLY A 319 33.75 -29.31 53.33
CA GLY A 319 34.01 -30.71 53.01
C GLY A 319 33.05 -31.66 53.78
N LEU A 320 32.70 -32.82 53.18
CA LEU A 320 32.13 -34.04 53.81
C LEU A 320 30.68 -34.07 54.40
N ALA A 321 29.78 -34.72 53.62
CA ALA A 321 29.06 -35.98 53.96
C ALA A 321 27.74 -36.04 54.78
N LEU A 322 26.89 -37.03 54.38
CA LEU A 322 25.66 -37.58 55.02
C LEU A 322 24.43 -36.63 55.06
N GLY A 323 23.17 -37.08 55.01
CA GLY A 323 22.57 -38.42 54.78
C GLY A 323 21.06 -38.45 55.13
N SER A 324 20.27 -39.37 54.54
CA SER A 324 18.80 -39.56 54.69
C SER A 324 17.92 -38.44 54.07
N VAL A 325 16.78 -38.65 53.38
CA VAL A 325 15.65 -39.62 53.41
C VAL A 325 14.61 -39.35 54.50
N TRP A 326 13.43 -38.85 54.10
CA TRP A 326 12.03 -39.19 54.51
C TRP A 326 11.10 -38.54 53.44
N VAL A 327 10.42 -39.30 52.56
CA VAL A 327 9.15 -40.06 52.71
C VAL A 327 7.88 -39.27 52.35
N THR A 328 7.05 -39.91 51.53
CA THR A 328 5.76 -39.44 51.00
C THR A 328 4.63 -39.54 52.03
N ALA A 329 3.65 -38.63 51.94
CA ALA A 329 2.30 -38.87 52.43
C ALA A 329 1.28 -38.27 51.44
N ALA A 330 0.14 -38.95 51.26
CA ALA A 330 -0.98 -38.49 50.47
C ALA A 330 -2.23 -38.40 51.36
N GLY A 331 -3.20 -37.58 50.95
CA GLY A 331 -4.52 -37.43 51.54
C GLY A 331 -5.47 -36.82 50.51
#